data_AF-A0A4V2S0U6-F1
#
_entry.id   AF-A0A4V2S0U6-F1
#
_cell.length_a   1.000
_cell.length_b   1.000
_cell.length_c   1.000
_cell.angle_alpha   90.00
_cell.angle_beta   90.00
_cell.angle_gamma   90.00
#
_symmetry.space_group_name_H-M   'P 1'
#
loop_
_entity.id
_entity.type
_entity.pdbx_description
1 polymer ?
#
loop_
_entity_poly.entity_id
_entity_poly.type
_entity_poly.pdbx_seq_one_letter_code
_entity_poly.pdbx_strand_id
1 'polypeptide(L)'
;MLQQRPKLSTVNSRTVVLGLLFAALAIAVALISLSVGTTKLPVSDVVEVLLGGGRRGTRLVVLELRLPRVATGLLVGIAFAVSGALLQTLSRNALASPDIVGVNSGASAGAVAVIVLAGTGGGNISGVAAKVGIPLAAVLGGLLATLIVGALSIQRGVVDAGRWC
;
A
#
# COMPACT_ATOMS: atom_id res chain seq x y z
N MET A 1 1.72 -5.27 43.95
CA MET A 1 0.70 -4.95 42.91
C MET A 1 0.67 -3.44 42.67
N LEU A 2 1.72 -2.88 42.04
CA LEU A 2 1.72 -1.46 41.63
C LEU A 2 1.31 -1.36 40.17
N GLN A 3 0.11 -0.85 39.98
CA GLN A 3 -0.60 -0.64 38.73
C GLN A 3 0.13 0.43 37.91
N GLN A 4 1.03 0.01 37.00
CA GLN A 4 1.63 0.89 36.01
C GLN A 4 0.51 1.39 35.07
N ARG A 5 0.00 2.58 35.34
CA ARG A 5 -0.89 3.27 34.41
C ARG A 5 -0.10 3.56 33.12
N PRO A 6 -0.62 3.22 31.93
CA PRO A 6 0.04 3.61 30.70
C PRO A 6 0.09 5.14 30.69
N LYS A 7 1.30 5.72 30.74
CA LYS A 7 1.48 7.14 30.50
C LYS A 7 0.91 7.39 29.10
N LEU A 8 -0.24 8.08 29.03
CA LEU A 8 -0.77 8.59 27.78
C LEU A 8 0.34 9.44 27.16
N SER A 9 1.02 8.88 26.16
CA SER A 9 2.12 9.54 25.47
C SER A 9 1.54 10.80 24.85
N THR A 10 1.86 11.95 25.45
CA THR A 10 1.51 13.25 24.88
C THR A 10 2.18 13.33 23.51
N VAL A 11 1.39 13.49 22.45
CA VAL A 11 1.93 13.60 21.10
C VAL A 11 2.93 14.76 21.08
N ASN A 12 4.19 14.47 20.77
CA ASN A 12 5.23 15.49 20.71
C ASN A 12 4.91 16.44 19.55
N SER A 13 5.02 17.76 19.76
CA SER A 13 4.81 18.77 18.73
C SER A 13 5.65 18.49 17.48
N ARG A 14 6.85 17.91 17.63
CA ARG A 14 7.70 17.48 16.51
C ARG A 14 7.03 16.43 15.62
N THR A 15 6.37 15.45 16.23
CA THR A 15 5.65 14.38 15.50
C THR A 15 4.47 14.94 14.72
N VAL A 16 3.72 15.87 15.32
CA VAL A 16 2.60 16.56 14.64
C VAL A 16 3.12 17.37 13.44
N VAL A 17 4.17 18.17 13.65
CA VAL A 17 4.75 19.01 12.60
C VAL A 17 5.28 18.16 11.44
N LEU A 18 6.01 17.08 11.73
CA LEU A 18 6.51 16.17 10.69
C LEU A 18 5.36 15.47 9.96
N GLY A 19 4.31 15.03 10.68
CA GLY A 19 3.13 14.42 10.08
C GLY A 19 2.40 15.37 9.12
N LEU A 20 2.21 16.62 9.53
CA LEU A 20 1.64 17.66 8.67
C LEU A 20 2.52 17.97 7.45
N LEU A 21 3.84 18.03 7.64
CA LEU A 21 4.79 18.26 6.54
C LEU A 21 4.76 17.12 5.52
N PHE A 22 4.75 15.86 5.96
CA PHE A 22 4.64 14.72 5.05
C PHE A 22 3.26 14.64 4.37
N ALA A 23 2.18 15.00 5.07
CA ALA A 23 0.86 15.10 4.46
C ALA A 23 0.82 16.18 3.37
N ALA A 24 1.38 17.37 3.64
CA ALA A 24 1.48 18.45 2.65
C ALA A 24 2.34 18.03 1.45
N LEU A 25 3.46 17.35 1.69
CA LEU A 25 4.32 16.81 0.64
C LEU A 25 3.58 15.76 -0.20
N ALA A 26 2.82 14.86 0.42
CA ALA A 26 2.02 13.86 -0.29
C ALA A 26 0.97 14.51 -1.20
N ILE A 27 0.29 15.56 -0.73
CA ILE A 27 -0.68 16.33 -1.54
C ILE A 27 0.03 17.03 -2.70
N ALA A 28 1.18 17.68 -2.45
CA ALA A 28 1.96 18.34 -3.49
C ALA A 28 2.40 17.35 -4.59
N VAL A 29 2.93 16.18 -4.18
CA VAL A 29 3.32 15.12 -5.11
C VAL A 29 2.12 14.56 -5.87
N ALA A 30 0.95 14.41 -5.23
CA ALA A 30 -0.26 13.97 -5.91
C ALA A 30 -0.70 14.96 -7.00
N LEU A 31 -0.69 16.27 -6.73
CA LEU A 31 -1.01 17.30 -7.71
C LEU A 31 -0.02 17.33 -8.88
N ILE A 32 1.27 17.17 -8.59
CA ILE A 32 2.31 17.05 -9.62
C ILE A 32 2.08 15.79 -10.47
N SER A 33 1.79 14.65 -9.83
CA SER A 33 1.52 13.39 -10.51
C SER A 33 0.29 13.48 -11.43
N LEU A 34 -0.75 14.22 -11.02
CA LEU A 34 -1.91 14.53 -11.87
C LEU A 34 -1.57 15.45 -13.05
N SER A 35 -0.54 16.27 -12.93
CA SER A 35 -0.11 17.23 -13.97
C SER A 35 0.84 16.60 -14.99
N VAL A 36 1.67 15.66 -14.56
CA VAL A 36 2.66 14.94 -15.38
C VAL A 36 1.99 13.82 -16.19
N GLY A 37 2.16 13.85 -17.51
CA GLY A 37 1.71 12.79 -18.41
C GLY A 37 2.02 13.11 -19.87
N THR A 38 1.45 12.33 -20.80
CA THR A 38 1.66 12.48 -22.26
C THR A 38 1.31 13.87 -22.78
N THR A 39 0.26 14.46 -22.23
CA THR A 39 -0.05 15.89 -22.38
C THR A 39 0.35 16.61 -21.10
N LYS A 40 1.11 17.69 -21.22
CA LYS A 40 1.41 18.58 -20.09
C LYS A 40 0.16 19.38 -19.75
N LEU A 41 -0.36 19.20 -18.55
CA LEU A 41 -1.42 20.04 -18.01
C LEU A 41 -0.82 20.91 -16.89
N PRO A 42 -1.06 22.23 -16.90
CA PRO A 42 -0.64 23.06 -15.78
C PRO A 42 -1.43 22.66 -14.52
N VAL A 43 -0.81 22.85 -13.35
CA VAL A 43 -1.41 22.50 -12.06
C VAL A 43 -2.72 23.27 -11.83
N SER A 44 -2.83 24.50 -12.38
CA SER A 44 -4.06 25.30 -12.35
C SER A 44 -5.26 24.57 -12.97
N ASP A 45 -5.07 23.96 -14.14
CA ASP A 45 -6.12 23.24 -14.85
C ASP A 45 -6.51 21.97 -14.09
N VAL A 46 -5.55 21.31 -13.44
CA VAL A 46 -5.82 20.14 -12.59
C VAL A 46 -6.68 20.54 -11.40
N VAL A 47 -6.34 21.64 -10.71
CA VAL A 47 -7.14 22.15 -9.58
C VAL A 47 -8.54 22.57 -10.05
N GLU A 48 -8.65 23.25 -11.20
CA GLU A 48 -9.94 23.63 -11.77
C GLU A 48 -10.83 22.41 -12.04
N VAL A 49 -10.27 21.34 -12.63
CA VAL A 49 -10.98 20.08 -12.88
C VAL A 49 -11.42 19.41 -11.58
N LEU A 50 -10.56 19.40 -10.57
CA LEU A 50 -10.88 18.83 -9.25
C LEU A 50 -12.00 19.60 -8.55
N LEU A 51 -12.10 20.92 -8.78
CA LEU A 51 -13.17 21.78 -8.30
C LEU A 51 -14.46 21.71 -9.14
N GLY A 52 -14.49 20.90 -10.20
CA GLY A 52 -15.66 20.65 -11.03
C GLY A 52 -15.70 21.42 -12.36
N GLY A 53 -14.66 22.20 -12.68
CA GLY A 53 -14.51 22.93 -13.95
C GLY A 53 -13.72 22.15 -15.01
N GLY A 54 -13.09 22.90 -15.93
CA GLY A 54 -12.22 22.35 -16.97
C GLY A 54 -12.93 21.80 -18.21
N ARG A 55 -12.16 21.66 -19.30
CA ARG A 55 -12.64 21.12 -20.59
C ARG A 55 -12.91 19.62 -20.51
N ARG A 56 -13.88 19.11 -21.29
CA ARG A 56 -14.27 17.68 -21.31
C ARG A 56 -13.07 16.71 -21.49
N GLY A 57 -12.17 16.99 -22.43
CA GLY A 57 -10.99 16.14 -22.67
C GLY A 57 -10.01 16.13 -21.48
N THR A 58 -9.77 17.29 -20.89
CA THR A 58 -8.94 17.46 -19.68
C THR A 58 -9.55 16.74 -18.48
N ARG A 59 -10.87 16.83 -18.30
CA ARG A 59 -11.60 16.15 -17.22
C ARG A 59 -11.51 14.64 -17.31
N LEU A 60 -11.66 14.07 -18.50
CA LEU A 60 -11.53 12.62 -18.71
C LEU A 60 -10.11 12.13 -18.37
N VAL A 61 -9.09 12.86 -18.83
CA VAL A 61 -7.69 12.50 -18.52
C VAL A 61 -7.42 12.58 -17.02
N VAL A 62 -7.83 13.65 -16.35
CA VAL A 62 -7.57 13.82 -14.92
C VAL A 62 -8.40 12.84 -14.08
N LEU A 63 -9.72 12.77 -14.26
CA LEU A 63 -10.60 11.99 -13.38
C LEU A 63 -10.62 10.50 -13.69
N GLU A 64 -10.52 10.08 -14.95
CA GLU A 64 -10.66 8.66 -15.31
C GLU A 64 -9.33 7.95 -15.50
N LEU A 65 -8.27 8.66 -15.94
CA LEU A 65 -6.97 8.04 -16.20
C LEU A 65 -5.95 8.27 -15.07
N ARG A 66 -5.86 9.50 -14.54
CA ARG A 66 -4.81 9.87 -13.59
C ARG A 66 -5.25 9.74 -12.13
N LEU A 67 -6.45 10.21 -11.78
CA LEU A 67 -6.97 10.20 -10.41
C LEU A 67 -7.03 8.79 -9.80
N PRO A 68 -7.53 7.74 -10.49
CA PRO A 68 -7.59 6.41 -9.90
C PRO A 68 -6.20 5.87 -9.59
N ARG A 69 -5.21 6.17 -10.44
CA ARG A 69 -3.81 5.75 -10.26
C ARG A 69 -3.12 6.49 -9.11
N VAL A 70 -3.35 7.78 -8.98
CA VAL A 70 -2.81 8.58 -7.85
C VAL A 70 -3.46 8.13 -6.54
N ALA A 71 -4.78 7.91 -6.54
CA ALA A 71 -5.51 7.42 -5.38
C ALA A 71 -5.01 6.03 -4.94
N THR A 72 -4.83 5.08 -5.87
CA THR A 72 -4.29 3.76 -5.51
C THR A 72 -2.86 3.87 -4.98
N GLY A 73 -2.01 4.72 -5.57
CA GLY A 73 -0.65 4.97 -5.06
C GLY A 73 -0.65 5.49 -3.63
N LEU A 74 -1.51 6.46 -3.30
CA LEU A 74 -1.65 6.99 -1.94
C LEU A 74 -2.15 5.92 -0.96
N LEU A 75 -3.20 5.18 -1.32
CA LEU A 75 -3.78 4.14 -0.48
C LEU A 75 -2.77 3.00 -0.21
N VAL A 76 -2.05 2.57 -1.23
CA VAL A 76 -1.00 1.55 -1.11
C VAL A 76 0.15 2.07 -0.24
N GLY A 77 0.58 3.32 -0.43
CA GLY A 77 1.61 3.95 0.42
C GLY A 77 1.20 4.02 1.89
N ILE A 78 -0.04 4.38 2.19
CA ILE A 78 -0.60 4.40 3.55
C ILE A 78 -0.60 2.98 4.14
N ALA A 79 -1.07 1.98 3.37
CA ALA A 79 -1.09 0.59 3.81
C ALA A 79 0.31 0.07 4.15
N PHE A 80 1.32 0.38 3.32
CA PHE A 80 2.71 0.03 3.59
C PHE A 80 3.29 0.77 4.81
N ALA A 81 3.00 2.06 4.96
CA ALA A 81 3.45 2.84 6.11
C ALA A 81 2.89 2.29 7.44
N VAL A 82 1.60 1.95 7.47
CA VAL A 82 0.94 1.35 8.65
C VAL A 82 1.49 -0.04 8.94
N SER A 83 1.61 -0.89 7.91
CA SER A 83 2.16 -2.24 8.06
C SER A 83 3.60 -2.23 8.58
N GLY A 84 4.45 -1.35 8.03
CA GLY A 84 5.82 -1.14 8.48
C GLY A 84 5.89 -0.66 9.93
N ALA A 85 5.09 0.35 10.31
CA ALA A 85 5.05 0.84 11.69
C ALA A 85 4.62 -0.25 12.70
N LEU A 86 3.63 -1.08 12.34
CA LEU A 86 3.19 -2.21 13.16
C LEU A 86 4.29 -3.25 13.32
N LEU A 87 4.95 -3.65 12.22
CA LEU A 87 6.02 -4.63 12.26
C LEU A 87 7.25 -4.13 13.01
N GLN A 88 7.64 -2.88 12.82
CA GLN A 88 8.72 -2.25 13.58
C GLN A 88 8.41 -2.21 15.09
N THR A 89 7.16 -1.96 15.46
CA THR A 89 6.71 -1.96 16.87
C THR A 89 6.72 -3.37 17.46
N LEU A 90 6.20 -4.36 16.73
CA LEU A 90 6.12 -5.76 17.20
C LEU A 90 7.51 -6.41 17.31
N SER A 91 8.36 -6.21 16.29
CA SER A 91 9.72 -6.74 16.27
C SER A 91 10.69 -5.93 17.13
N ARG A 92 10.31 -4.72 17.56
CA ARG A 92 11.20 -3.72 18.17
C ARG A 92 12.46 -3.49 17.34
N ASN A 93 12.35 -3.63 16.02
CA ASN A 93 13.44 -3.50 15.08
C ASN A 93 13.06 -2.51 13.98
N ALA A 94 13.76 -1.37 13.96
CA ALA A 94 13.52 -0.31 12.97
C ALA A 94 13.85 -0.75 11.52
N LEU A 95 14.57 -1.87 11.34
CA LEU A 95 14.87 -2.45 10.03
C LEU A 95 13.80 -3.44 9.55
N ALA A 96 12.78 -3.74 10.37
CA ALA A 96 11.72 -4.65 9.97
C ALA A 96 10.82 -3.99 8.90
N SER A 97 10.49 -4.75 7.86
CA SER A 97 9.59 -4.35 6.79
C SER A 97 8.66 -5.52 6.40
N PRO A 98 7.45 -5.22 5.88
CA PRO A 98 6.46 -6.25 5.53
C PRO A 98 6.92 -7.20 4.42
N ASP A 99 7.84 -6.77 3.55
CA ASP A 99 8.38 -7.61 2.48
C ASP A 99 9.15 -8.82 3.01
N ILE A 100 9.74 -8.73 4.20
CA ILE A 100 10.52 -9.82 4.83
C ILE A 100 9.63 -11.04 5.15
N VAL A 101 8.32 -10.82 5.38
CA VAL A 101 7.36 -11.89 5.74
C VAL A 101 6.87 -12.66 4.50
N GLY A 102 7.40 -12.35 3.31
CA GLY A 102 7.12 -13.09 2.07
C GLY A 102 5.79 -12.76 1.39
N VAL A 103 5.07 -11.74 1.88
CA VAL A 103 3.77 -11.32 1.33
C VAL A 103 3.88 -10.89 -0.14
N ASN A 104 4.94 -10.16 -0.50
CA ASN A 104 5.17 -9.67 -1.86
C ASN A 104 5.49 -10.83 -2.83
N SER A 105 6.33 -11.77 -2.39
CA SER A 105 6.68 -12.96 -3.17
C SER A 105 5.46 -13.87 -3.38
N GLY A 106 4.66 -14.10 -2.33
CA GLY A 106 3.43 -14.88 -2.42
C GLY A 106 2.39 -14.23 -3.33
N ALA A 107 2.22 -12.92 -3.24
CA ALA A 107 1.28 -12.18 -4.08
C ALA A 107 1.70 -12.21 -5.56
N SER A 108 2.99 -12.03 -5.83
CA SER A 108 3.55 -12.14 -7.18
C SER A 108 3.35 -13.55 -7.74
N ALA A 109 3.63 -14.59 -6.96
CA ALA A 109 3.44 -15.98 -7.37
C ALA A 109 1.96 -16.30 -7.66
N GLY A 110 1.03 -15.85 -6.82
CA GLY A 110 -0.40 -16.05 -7.04
C GLY A 110 -0.91 -15.34 -8.31
N ALA A 111 -0.50 -14.09 -8.52
CA ALA A 111 -0.83 -13.34 -9.73
C ALA A 111 -0.28 -14.04 -10.99
N VAL A 112 1.00 -14.41 -10.99
CA VAL A 112 1.65 -15.10 -12.12
C VAL A 112 1.03 -16.47 -12.37
N ALA A 113 0.67 -17.22 -11.32
CA ALA A 113 0.02 -18.51 -11.46
C ALA A 113 -1.30 -18.38 -12.22
N VAL A 114 -2.15 -17.40 -11.88
CA VAL A 114 -3.37 -17.13 -12.66
C VAL A 114 -3.05 -16.68 -14.07
N ILE A 115 -2.06 -15.80 -14.25
CA ILE A 115 -1.67 -15.31 -15.57
C ILE A 115 -1.25 -16.45 -16.50
N VAL A 116 -0.43 -17.36 -15.99
CA VAL A 116 0.11 -18.47 -16.78
C VAL A 116 -0.94 -19.56 -16.95
N LEU A 117 -1.59 -20.03 -15.88
CA LEU A 117 -2.50 -21.18 -15.90
C LEU A 117 -3.83 -20.87 -16.59
N ALA A 118 -4.40 -19.68 -16.36
CA ALA A 118 -5.64 -19.27 -17.03
C ALA A 118 -5.38 -18.75 -18.47
N GLY A 119 -4.13 -18.46 -18.82
CA GLY A 119 -3.71 -17.98 -20.14
C GLY A 119 -3.24 -19.08 -21.13
N THR A 120 -3.35 -20.36 -20.76
CA THR A 120 -2.69 -21.51 -21.43
C THR A 120 -3.11 -21.84 -22.88
N GLY A 121 -3.95 -21.03 -23.54
CA GLY A 121 -4.49 -21.35 -24.88
C GLY A 121 -4.20 -20.38 -26.02
N GLY A 122 -3.50 -19.25 -25.78
CA GLY A 122 -3.26 -18.26 -26.84
C GLY A 122 -3.59 -16.82 -26.45
N GLY A 123 -3.18 -16.43 -25.25
CA GLY A 123 -2.92 -15.03 -24.91
C GLY A 123 -4.13 -14.11 -25.02
N ASN A 124 -5.00 -14.12 -24.01
CA ASN A 124 -5.70 -12.94 -23.50
C ASN A 124 -6.61 -13.39 -22.34
N ILE A 125 -6.17 -13.18 -21.10
CA ILE A 125 -7.10 -13.24 -19.97
C ILE A 125 -7.99 -12.00 -20.10
N SER A 126 -9.26 -12.21 -20.43
CA SER A 126 -10.20 -11.12 -20.66
C SER A 126 -11.41 -11.25 -19.74
N GLY A 127 -12.10 -10.13 -19.51
CA GLY A 127 -13.29 -10.08 -18.68
C GLY A 127 -13.02 -10.16 -17.17
N VAL A 128 -13.90 -10.84 -16.44
CA VAL A 128 -13.94 -10.89 -14.97
C VAL A 128 -12.69 -11.57 -14.40
N ALA A 129 -12.16 -12.58 -15.10
CA ALA A 129 -10.96 -13.30 -14.68
C ALA A 129 -9.72 -12.40 -14.60
N ALA A 130 -9.56 -11.45 -15.54
CA ALA A 130 -8.45 -10.49 -15.49
C ALA A 130 -8.67 -9.41 -14.43
N LYS A 131 -9.88 -8.84 -14.37
CA LYS A 131 -10.20 -7.72 -13.47
C LYS A 131 -10.23 -8.10 -12.00
N VAL A 132 -10.73 -9.30 -11.68
CA VAL A 132 -10.93 -9.77 -10.30
C VAL A 132 -10.02 -10.95 -9.97
N GLY A 133 -9.80 -11.87 -10.91
CA GLY A 133 -9.01 -13.07 -10.65
C GLY A 133 -7.55 -12.78 -10.33
N ILE A 134 -6.90 -11.86 -11.06
CA ILE A 134 -5.51 -11.48 -10.80
C ILE A 134 -5.33 -10.84 -9.42
N PRO A 135 -6.06 -9.77 -9.03
CA PRO A 135 -5.88 -9.18 -7.70
C PRO A 135 -6.28 -10.13 -6.57
N LEU A 136 -7.32 -10.96 -6.76
CA LEU A 136 -7.74 -11.92 -5.75
C LEU A 136 -6.69 -13.03 -5.55
N ALA A 137 -6.10 -13.54 -6.63
CA ALA A 137 -5.01 -14.50 -6.54
C ALA A 137 -3.75 -13.89 -5.94
N ALA A 138 -3.45 -12.62 -6.20
CA ALA A 138 -2.37 -11.91 -5.53
C ALA A 138 -2.61 -11.82 -4.02
N VAL A 139 -3.82 -11.45 -3.58
CA VAL A 139 -4.15 -11.39 -2.16
C VAL A 139 -4.05 -12.77 -1.50
N LEU A 140 -4.64 -13.79 -2.12
CA LEU A 140 -4.59 -15.16 -1.58
C LEU A 140 -3.17 -15.71 -1.54
N GLY A 141 -2.38 -15.50 -2.60
CA GLY A 141 -0.99 -15.93 -2.66
C GLY A 141 -0.13 -15.26 -1.58
N GLY A 142 -0.31 -13.95 -1.37
CA GLY A 142 0.38 -13.21 -0.31
C GLY A 142 0.00 -13.70 1.09
N LEU A 143 -1.28 -13.89 1.36
CA LEU A 143 -1.78 -14.42 2.63
C LEU A 143 -1.26 -15.83 2.90
N LEU A 144 -1.33 -16.73 1.91
CA LEU A 144 -0.82 -18.09 2.04
C LEU A 144 0.68 -18.11 2.34
N ALA A 145 1.49 -17.32 1.63
CA ALA A 145 2.92 -17.24 1.90
C ALA A 145 3.21 -16.76 3.33
N THR A 146 2.56 -15.68 3.77
CA THR A 146 2.69 -15.16 5.14
C THR A 146 2.25 -16.18 6.20
N LEU A 147 1.16 -16.92 5.96
CA LEU A 147 0.70 -17.97 6.86
C LEU A 147 1.68 -19.15 6.93
N ILE A 148 2.24 -19.57 5.79
CA ILE A 148 3.24 -20.65 5.75
C ILE A 148 4.49 -20.23 6.53
N VAL A 149 5.01 -19.03 6.30
CA VAL A 149 6.16 -18.49 7.03
C VAL A 149 5.86 -18.40 8.53
N GLY A 150 4.69 -17.89 8.89
CA GLY A 150 4.25 -17.82 10.29
C GLY A 150 4.15 -19.20 10.95
N ALA A 151 3.54 -20.18 10.28
CA ALA A 151 3.41 -21.54 10.78
C ALA A 151 4.78 -22.20 10.99
N LEU A 152 5.69 -22.08 10.01
CA LEU A 152 7.05 -22.61 10.12
C LEU A 152 7.86 -21.93 11.23
N SER A 153 7.66 -20.61 11.44
CA SER A 153 8.33 -19.87 12.51
C SER A 153 7.86 -20.33 13.89
N ILE A 154 6.58 -20.68 14.05
CA ILE A 154 6.02 -21.12 15.35
C ILE A 154 6.48 -22.56 15.67
N GLN A 155 6.72 -23.40 14.66
CA GLN A 155 7.12 -24.80 14.84
C GLN A 155 8.53 -25.00 15.40
N ARG A 156 9.44 -24.00 15.35
CA ARG A 156 10.82 -24.12 15.85
C ARG A 156 11.04 -23.68 17.30
N GLY A 157 9.98 -23.48 18.06
CA GLY A 157 10.05 -23.35 19.52
C GLY A 157 10.12 -21.90 19.98
N VAL A 158 9.18 -21.59 20.86
CA VAL A 158 9.09 -20.42 21.76
C VAL A 158 9.49 -19.10 21.10
N VAL A 159 8.50 -18.35 20.61
CA VAL A 159 8.63 -16.89 20.62
C VAL A 159 8.76 -16.52 22.08
N ASP A 160 10.00 -16.40 22.58
CA ASP A 160 10.34 -15.93 23.92
C ASP A 160 9.92 -14.45 24.02
N ALA A 161 8.60 -14.21 24.06
CA ALA A 161 8.02 -12.88 24.29
C ALA A 161 8.25 -12.42 25.74
N GLY A 162 8.68 -13.33 26.63
CA GLY A 162 8.85 -13.10 28.07
C GLY A 162 10.25 -12.76 28.55
N ARG A 163 11.28 -12.69 27.68
CA ARG A 163 12.67 -12.40 28.12
C ARG A 163 13.13 -10.94 27.90
N TRP A 164 12.21 -10.05 27.57
CA TRP A 164 12.46 -8.61 27.34
C TRP A 164 12.02 -7.72 28.52
N CYS A 165 12.00 -8.27 29.74
CA CYS A 165 11.83 -7.54 31.00
C CYS A 165 12.97 -7.90 31.95
#